data_AF-A0A1B2ABK7-F1
#
_entry.id   AF-A0A1B2ABK7-F1
#
_cell.length_a   1.000
_cell.length_b   1.000
_cell.length_c   1.000
_cell.angle_alpha   90.00
_cell.angle_beta   90.00
_cell.angle_gamma   90.00
#
_symmetry.space_group_name_H-M   'P 1'
#
loop_
_entity.id
_entity.type
_entity.pdbx_description
1 polymer ?
#
loop_
_entity_poly.entity_id
_entity_poly.type
_entity_poly.pdbx_seq_one_letter_code
_entity_poly.pdbx_strand_id
1 'polypeptide(L)' 'MFDRRFLQTPLGLAAMASVAAMALFVALSAQIQATPAYASSGPVFTTELA' A
#
# COMPACT_ATOMS: atom_id res chain seq x y z
N MET A 1 -24.53 7.77 -11.32
CA MET A 1 -25.02 7.91 -9.94
C MET A 1 -24.68 6.62 -9.21
N PHE A 2 -23.83 6.68 -8.18
CA PHE A 2 -23.45 5.49 -7.41
C PHE A 2 -24.65 5.10 -6.54
N ASP A 3 -25.33 4.01 -6.89
CA ASP A 3 -26.49 3.55 -6.13
C ASP A 3 -26.00 2.84 -4.87
N ARG A 4 -26.17 3.49 -3.72
CA ARG A 4 -25.81 2.96 -2.39
C ARG A 4 -26.55 1.66 -2.07
N ARG A 5 -27.66 1.36 -2.77
CA ARG A 5 -28.38 0.09 -2.64
C ARG A 5 -27.56 -1.10 -3.16
N PHE A 6 -26.68 -0.89 -4.13
CA PHE A 6 -25.78 -1.94 -4.61
C PHE A 6 -24.90 -2.49 -3.48
N LEU A 7 -24.47 -1.63 -2.55
CA LEU A 7 -23.65 -1.99 -1.39
C LEU A 7 -24.38 -2.89 -0.38
N GLN A 8 -25.72 -2.90 -0.39
CA GLN A 8 -26.53 -3.75 0.48
C GLN A 8 -26.82 -5.11 -0.14
N THR A 9 -26.55 -5.29 -1.43
CA THR A 9 -26.67 -6.59 -2.09
C THR A 9 -25.53 -7.50 -1.65
N PRO A 10 -25.71 -8.85 -1.65
CA PRO A 10 -24.64 -9.79 -1.32
C PRO A 10 -23.41 -9.62 -2.23
N LEU A 11 -23.62 -9.23 -3.49
CA LEU A 11 -22.54 -8.93 -4.43
C LEU A 11 -21.76 -7.68 -4.02
N GLY A 12 -22.45 -6.61 -3.61
CA GLY A 12 -21.81 -5.38 -3.14
C GLY A 12 -21.09 -5.56 -1.81
N LEU A 13 -21.63 -6.37 -0.90
CA LEU A 13 -20.97 -6.74 0.36
C LEU A 13 -19.68 -7.54 0.10
N ALA A 14 -19.71 -8.51 -0.82
CA ALA A 14 -18.51 -9.25 -1.21
C ALA A 14 -17.45 -8.34 -1.84
N ALA A 15 -17.85 -7.42 -2.71
CA ALA A 15 -16.96 -6.43 -3.31
C ALA A 15 -16.34 -5.50 -2.25
N MET A 16 -17.14 -4.99 -1.31
CA MET A 16 -16.67 -4.17 -0.20
C MET A 16 -15.73 -4.93 0.74
N ALA A 17 -16.01 -6.21 1.02
CA ALA A 17 -15.15 -7.06 1.82
C ALA A 17 -13.77 -7.26 1.15
N SER A 18 -13.73 -7.46 -0.18
CA SER A 18 -12.48 -7.57 -0.94
C SER A 18 -11.66 -6.27 -0.90
N VAL A 19 -12.31 -5.12 -1.12
CA VAL A 19 -11.66 -3.80 -1.05
C VAL A 19 -11.14 -3.52 0.36
N ALA A 20 -11.94 -3.84 1.39
CA ALA A 20 -11.53 -3.68 2.79
C ALA A 20 -10.34 -4.57 3.13
N ALA A 21 -10.32 -5.83 2.67
CA ALA A 21 -9.19 -6.74 2.86
C ALA A 21 -7.92 -6.21 2.19
N MET A 22 -8.01 -5.69 0.96
CA MET A 22 -6.88 -5.05 0.30
C MET A 22 -6.40 -3.80 1.03
N ALA A 23 -7.32 -2.94 1.49
CA ALA A 23 -6.96 -1.75 2.24
C ALA A 23 -6.27 -2.08 3.57
N LEU A 24 -6.75 -3.09 4.30
CA LEU A 24 -6.12 -3.58 5.53
C LEU A 24 -4.75 -4.18 5.25
N PHE A 25 -4.61 -4.99 4.20
CA PHE A 25 -3.33 -5.55 3.79
C PHE A 25 -2.33 -4.45 3.44
N VAL A 26 -2.74 -3.46 2.64
CA VAL A 26 -1.90 -2.32 2.26
C VAL A 26 -1.51 -1.50 3.49
N ALA A 27 -2.45 -1.16 4.36
CA ALA A 27 -2.17 -0.41 5.59
C ALA A 27 -1.19 -1.15 6.51
N LEU A 28 -1.38 -2.45 6.70
CA LEU A 28 -0.47 -3.30 7.47
C LEU A 28 0.90 -3.40 6.78
N SER A 29 0.94 -3.57 5.46
CA SER A 29 2.18 -3.62 4.69
C SER A 29 2.94 -2.30 4.75
N ALA A 30 2.24 -1.16 4.77
CA ALA A 30 2.84 0.16 4.93
C ALA A 30 3.46 0.34 6.32
N GLN A 31 2.88 -0.28 7.36
CA GLN A 31 3.51 -0.32 8.68
C GLN A 31 4.75 -1.22 8.72
N ILE A 32 4.76 -2.32 7.94
CA ILE A 32 5.92 -3.20 7.82
C ILE A 32 7.03 -2.57 6.95
N GLN A 33 6.67 -1.79 5.93
CA GLN A 33 7.61 -1.01 5.10
C GLN A 33 8.00 0.34 5.71
N ALA A 34 7.40 0.72 6.84
CA ALA A 34 7.82 1.87 7.64
C ALA A 34 9.10 1.61 8.46
N THR A 35 9.77 0.46 8.28
CA THR A 35 11.23 0.43 8.24
C THR A 35 11.65 0.91 6.86
N PRO A 36 11.86 2.22 6.67
CA PRO A 36 12.37 2.71 5.41
C PRO A 36 13.60 1.86 5.06
N ALA A 37 13.56 1.24 3.88
CA ALA A 37 14.76 0.99 3.12
C ALA A 37 15.32 2.38 2.77
N TYR A 38 15.79 3.11 3.78
CA TYR A 38 16.66 4.25 3.59
C TYR A 38 17.76 3.69 2.71
N ALA A 39 17.79 4.20 1.48
CA ALA A 39 18.99 4.73 0.88
C ALA A 39 20.23 4.30 1.67
N SER A 40 20.95 3.31 1.15
CA SER A 40 22.29 3.01 1.61
C SER A 40 23.04 4.34 1.72
N SER A 41 23.15 4.87 2.94
CA SER A 41 23.97 6.01 3.28
C SER A 41 25.42 5.53 3.42
N GLY A 42 25.85 4.68 2.48
CA GLY A 42 27.25 4.42 2.29
C GLY A 42 27.89 5.71 1.79
N PRO A 43 29.05 6.13 2.32
CA PRO A 43 29.78 7.25 1.76
C PRO A 43 29.99 7.01 0.27
N VAL A 44 29.38 7.85 -0.58
CA VAL A 44 29.66 7.87 -2.01
C VAL A 44 31.03 8.49 -2.17
N PHE A 45 32.07 7.67 -2.28
CA PHE A 45 33.38 8.14 -2.66
C PHE A 45 33.38 8.40 -4.17
N THR A 46 33.22 9.67 -4.55
CA THR A 46 33.50 10.11 -5.91
C THR A 46 35.02 10.16 -6.08
N THR A 47 35.60 9.05 -6.53
CA THR A 47 37.00 9.04 -6.97
C THR A 47 37.04 9.65 -8.37
N GLU A 48 37.49 10.90 -8.48
CA GLU A 48 37.84 11.48 -9.78
C GLU A 48 39.08 10.76 -10.31
N LEU A 49 38.97 10.09 -11.45
CA LEU A 49 40.12 9.54 -12.16
C LEU A 49 40.88 10.70 -12.82
N ALA A 50 42.03 11.06 -12.25
CA ALA A 50 43.04 11.92 -12.86
C ALA A 50 44.01 11.10 -13.72
#